data_AF-A0A969MWX5-F1
#
_entry.id   AF-A0A969MWX5-F1
#
_cell.length_a   1.000
_cell.length_b   1.000
_cell.length_c   1.000
_cell.angle_alpha   90.00
_cell.angle_beta   90.00
_cell.angle_gamma   90.00
#
_symmetry.space_group_name_H-M   'P 1'
#
loop_
_entity.id
_entity.type
_entity.pdbx_description
1 polymer ?
#
loop_
_entity_poly.entity_id
_entity_poly.type
_entity_poly.pdbx_seq_one_letter_code
_entity_poly.pdbx_strand_id
1 'polypeptide(L)' 'MGNRVELLGARVDASGNGGGTIRIGGDYKGSGILPNSAQTVIDQNSFIQADGLQFGDGGTVIVWSEEYTQIGGQISVRGA' A
#
# COMPACT_ATOMS: atom_id res chain seq x y z
N MET A 1 -16.23 16.50 -7.54
CA MET A 1 -14.96 16.04 -8.14
C MET A 1 -14.41 14.95 -7.24
N GLY A 2 -14.13 13.76 -7.76
CA GLY A 2 -13.73 12.60 -6.96
C GLY A 2 -12.22 12.53 -6.76
N ASN A 3 -11.78 12.39 -5.52
CA ASN A 3 -10.39 12.11 -5.16
C ASN A 3 -10.05 10.66 -5.58
N ARG A 4 -9.06 10.48 -6.45
CA ARG A 4 -8.64 9.17 -6.97
C ARG A 4 -7.13 9.00 -6.89
N VAL A 5 -6.69 7.85 -6.40
CA VAL A 5 -5.28 7.43 -6.36
C VAL A 5 -5.12 6.17 -7.20
N GLU A 6 -4.16 6.18 -8.13
CA GLU A 6 -3.89 5.03 -9.00
C GLU A 6 -2.40 4.68 -9.01
N LEU A 7 -2.07 3.40 -8.81
CA LEU A 7 -0.75 2.83 -9.09
C LEU A 7 -0.86 2.06 -10.41
N LEU A 8 -0.13 2.54 -11.42
CA LEU A 8 -0.13 1.99 -12.77
C LEU A 8 1.30 1.55 -13.13
N GLY A 9 1.56 0.25 -13.20
CA GLY A 9 2.89 -0.31 -13.41
C GLY A 9 3.92 0.14 -12.37
N ALA A 10 3.46 0.49 -11.16
CA ALA A 10 4.28 1.15 -10.15
C ALA A 10 5.18 0.14 -9.41
N ARG A 11 6.36 0.59 -8.99
CA ARG A 11 7.16 -0.10 -7.97
C ARG A 11 7.25 0.77 -6.73
N VAL A 12 6.76 0.26 -5.61
CA VAL A 12 6.85 0.90 -4.29
C VAL A 12 7.58 -0.07 -3.37
N ASP A 13 8.71 0.36 -2.83
CA ASP A 13 9.53 -0.48 -1.97
C ASP A 13 9.88 0.27 -0.67
N ALA A 14 9.45 -0.31 0.44
CA ALA A 14 9.76 0.10 1.79
C ALA A 14 10.39 -1.07 2.58
N SER A 15 11.02 -2.02 1.89
CA SER A 15 11.69 -3.15 2.53
C SER A 15 12.93 -2.69 3.31
N GLY A 16 13.21 -3.35 4.43
CA GLY A 16 14.28 -2.94 5.34
C GLY A 16 14.32 -3.81 6.59
N ASN A 17 15.17 -3.49 7.56
CA ASN A 17 15.26 -4.24 8.82
C ASN A 17 13.92 -4.11 9.60
N GLY A 18 13.08 -5.16 9.55
CA GLY A 18 11.70 -5.17 10.07
C GLY A 18 10.61 -4.62 9.13
N GLY A 19 10.94 -4.30 7.87
CA GLY A 19 10.00 -3.76 6.87
C GLY A 19 9.44 -2.38 7.20
N GLY A 20 8.94 -1.69 6.18
CA GLY A 20 8.40 -0.34 6.29
C GLY A 20 6.88 -0.28 6.36
N THR A 21 6.32 0.93 6.40
CA THR A 21 4.87 1.15 6.28
C THR A 21 4.57 1.88 4.97
N ILE A 22 3.70 1.30 4.15
CA ILE A 22 3.17 1.90 2.93
C ILE A 22 1.68 2.16 3.11
N ARG A 23 1.23 3.37 2.77
CA ARG A 23 -0.19 3.77 2.83
C ARG A 23 -0.62 4.35 1.50
N ILE A 24 -1.62 3.74 0.88
CA ILE A 24 -2.11 4.07 -0.45
C ILE A 24 -3.58 4.45 -0.34
N GLY A 25 -3.89 5.69 -0.73
CA GLY A 25 -5.26 6.20 -0.73
C GLY A 25 -5.81 6.63 0.62
N GLY A 26 -5.25 6.18 1.74
CA GLY A 26 -5.65 6.65 3.07
C GLY A 26 -4.97 5.88 4.20
N ASP A 27 -5.30 6.26 5.43
CA ASP A 27 -4.91 5.52 6.62
C ASP A 27 -5.85 4.32 6.84
N TYR A 28 -5.51 3.45 7.80
CA TYR A 28 -6.29 2.27 8.13
C TYR A 28 -7.74 2.66 8.46
N LYS A 29 -8.70 2.07 7.76
CA LYS A 29 -10.14 2.39 7.88
C LYS A 29 -10.48 3.87 7.71
N GLY A 30 -9.60 4.63 7.04
CA GLY A 30 -9.76 6.06 6.85
C GLY A 30 -9.70 6.88 8.14
N SER A 31 -9.22 6.30 9.25
CA SER A 31 -9.31 6.91 10.58
C SER A 31 -8.02 7.62 11.02
N GLY A 32 -7.19 8.07 10.07
CA GLY A 32 -5.93 8.72 10.37
C GLY A 32 -5.87 10.16 9.87
N ILE A 33 -4.66 10.67 9.66
CA ILE A 33 -4.40 12.05 9.26
C ILE A 33 -4.29 12.21 7.74
N LEU A 34 -4.07 11.12 7.01
CA LEU A 34 -4.02 11.15 5.56
C LEU A 34 -5.42 11.41 5.00
N PRO A 35 -5.56 12.34 4.03
CA PRO A 35 -6.79 12.47 3.28
C PRO A 35 -7.16 11.14 2.62
N ASN A 36 -8.43 10.74 2.74
CA ASN A 36 -8.92 9.52 2.14
C ASN A 36 -9.34 9.75 0.69
N SER A 37 -8.92 8.84 -0.19
CA SER A 37 -9.38 8.77 -1.57
C SER A 37 -10.81 8.29 -1.65
N ALA A 38 -11.57 8.79 -2.61
CA ALA A 38 -12.84 8.16 -2.97
C ALA A 38 -12.57 6.82 -3.66
N GLN A 39 -11.50 6.76 -4.48
CA GLN A 39 -11.14 5.55 -5.22
C GLN A 39 -9.64 5.29 -5.18
N THR A 40 -9.26 4.03 -4.93
CA THR A 40 -7.87 3.56 -4.97
C THR A 40 -7.75 2.36 -5.89
N VAL A 41 -6.92 2.46 -6.93
CA VAL A 41 -6.69 1.38 -7.89
C VAL A 41 -5.21 1.03 -7.93
N ILE A 42 -4.89 -0.25 -7.81
CA ILE A 42 -3.56 -0.80 -8.04
C ILE A 42 -3.68 -1.77 -9.21
N ASP A 43 -3.04 -1.44 -10.34
CA ASP A 43 -3.10 -2.28 -11.53
C ASP A 43 -2.27 -3.57 -11.37
N GLN A 44 -2.52 -4.53 -12.26
CA GLN A 44 -1.85 -5.84 -12.25
C GLN A 44 -0.34 -5.79 -12.49
N ASN A 45 0.18 -4.67 -13.01
CA ASN A 45 1.60 -4.51 -13.29
C ASN A 45 2.35 -3.85 -12.14
N SER A 46 1.66 -3.51 -11.04
CA SER A 46 2.25 -2.85 -9.88
C SER A 46 2.79 -3.85 -8.86
N PHE A 47 3.90 -3.49 -8.22
CA PHE A 47 4.59 -4.24 -7.18
C PHE A 47 4.78 -3.35 -5.96
N ILE A 48 4.29 -3.80 -4.80
CA ILE A 48 4.41 -3.12 -3.52
C ILE A 48 5.13 -4.06 -2.55
N GLN A 49 6.24 -3.60 -1.98
CA GLN A 49 7.09 -4.39 -1.10
C GLN A 49 7.34 -3.64 0.20
N ALA A 50 7.13 -4.31 1.32
CA ALA A 50 7.56 -3.87 2.62
C ALA A 50 8.12 -5.08 3.38
N ASP A 51 9.01 -5.82 2.74
CA ASP A 51 9.61 -7.03 3.33
C ASP A 51 10.59 -6.65 4.46
N GLY A 52 10.58 -7.43 5.53
CA GLY A 52 11.62 -7.45 6.55
C GLY A 52 12.89 -8.11 5.99
N LEU A 53 14.02 -7.39 6.07
CA LEU A 53 15.33 -7.86 5.63
C LEU A 53 16.19 -8.21 6.84
N GLN A 54 16.91 -9.34 6.74
CA GLN A 54 17.86 -9.88 7.73
C GLN A 54 17.26 -10.35 9.06
N PHE A 55 16.49 -9.49 9.73
CA PHE A 55 15.85 -9.78 11.01
C PHE A 55 14.50 -9.06 11.09
N GLY A 56 13.53 -9.68 11.75
CA GLY A 56 12.23 -9.08 12.04
C GLY A 56 11.13 -9.46 11.07
N ASP A 57 9.91 -9.07 11.46
CA ASP A 57 8.69 -9.33 10.70
C ASP A 57 8.65 -8.50 9.41
N GLY A 58 7.69 -8.85 8.55
CA GLY A 58 7.33 -7.99 7.44
C GLY A 58 6.72 -6.66 7.93
N GLY A 59 6.80 -5.66 7.07
CA GLY A 59 6.20 -4.36 7.29
C GLY A 59 4.67 -4.37 7.11
N THR A 60 4.11 -3.18 6.91
CA THR A 60 2.67 -2.98 6.80
C THR A 60 2.32 -2.28 5.49
N VAL A 61 1.33 -2.80 4.77
CA VAL A 61 0.74 -2.14 3.60
C VAL A 61 -0.74 -1.89 3.88
N ILE A 62 -1.16 -0.62 3.82
CA ILE A 62 -2.55 -0.19 3.93
C ILE A 62 -2.99 0.34 2.57
N VAL A 63 -4.09 -0.21 2.07
CA VAL A 63 -4.79 0.30 0.88
C VAL A 63 -6.19 0.67 1.32
N TRP A 64 -6.56 1.93 1.16
CA TRP A 64 -7.87 2.44 1.59
C TRP A 64 -8.49 3.36 0.54
N SER A 65 -9.81 3.37 0.52
CA SER A 65 -10.64 4.38 -0.14
C SER A 65 -12.04 4.36 0.48
N GLU A 66 -12.80 5.44 0.30
CA GLU A 66 -14.16 5.59 0.82
C GLU A 66 -15.22 4.84 -0.02
N GLU A 67 -15.03 4.72 -1.34
CA GLU A 67 -16.04 4.18 -2.24
C GLU A 67 -15.58 2.93 -2.99
N TYR A 68 -14.36 2.93 -3.57
CA TYR A 68 -13.91 1.85 -4.43
C TYR A 68 -12.42 1.57 -4.32
N THR A 69 -12.09 0.38 -3.80
CA THR A 69 -10.73 -0.14 -3.73
C THR A 69 -10.57 -1.32 -4.69
N GLN A 70 -9.61 -1.24 -5.60
CA GLN A 70 -9.19 -2.36 -6.45
C GLN A 70 -7.70 -2.65 -6.26
N ILE A 71 -7.38 -3.93 -6.05
CA ILE A 71 -6.00 -4.41 -5.96
C ILE A 71 -5.83 -5.54 -6.98
N GLY A 72 -5.11 -5.25 -8.07
CA GLY A 72 -4.69 -6.23 -9.07
C GLY A 72 -3.20 -6.58 -9.02
N GLY A 73 -2.37 -5.71 -8.42
CA GLY A 73 -0.92 -5.87 -8.34
C GLY A 73 -0.45 -6.82 -7.23
N GLN A 74 0.86 -6.98 -7.12
CA GLN A 74 1.49 -7.85 -6.12
C GLN A 74 1.89 -7.06 -4.87
N ILE A 75 1.61 -7.63 -3.69
CA ILE A 75 1.98 -7.05 -2.40
C ILE A 75 2.79 -8.10 -1.61
N SER A 76 3.99 -7.72 -1.16
CA SER A 76 4.85 -8.55 -0.31
C SER A 76 5.15 -7.85 1.02
N VAL A 77 4.90 -8.57 2.12
CA VAL A 77 5.14 -8.17 3.51
C VAL A 77 5.73 -9.35 4.29
N ARG A 78 6.76 -9.97 3.74
CA ARG A 78 7.39 -11.15 4.34
C ARG A 78 8.42 -10.74 5.39
N GLY A 79 8.56 -11.52 6.46
CA GLY A 79 9.70 -11.41 7.38
C GLY A 79 10.93 -12.17 6.89
N ALA A 80 12.05 -11.98 7.58
CA ALA A 80 13.32 -12.66 7.33
C ALA A 80 13.40 -14.06 7.94
#